data_AF-A0A087M092-F1
#
_entry.id   AF-A0A087M092-F1
#
_cell.length_a   1.000
_cell.length_b   1.000
_cell.length_c   1.000
_cell.angle_alpha   90.00
_cell.angle_beta   90.00
_cell.angle_gamma   90.00
#
_symmetry.space_group_name_H-M   'P 1'
#
loop_
_entity.id
_entity.type
_entity.pdbx_description
1 polymer ?
#
loop_
_entity_poly.entity_id
_entity_poly.type
_entity_poly.pdbx_seq_one_letter_code
_entity_poly.pdbx_strand_id
1 'polypeptide(L)'
;MPTNLTRTDFVLVAHLQATWQRAGKENVDPWLAVEREKRTFSLICQFDPTDGLYHAWLSTWRRRLWDAKGFRIGLDLYQLEEVRAALARFHAIKDRLPVDQRDVGQYHTVDDLEAVVPTRIAQNRRRLESESLKNQAYDETEILFRDGRWMVVRVKGFAAARFWGLGTRWCTTMAEHTFWNYATGGELLVFLTPHGKYQLATRSQMFRNESDDPFDLKVFRGAPPEFHKLLQTYRRH
;
A
#
# COMPACT_ATOMS: atom_id res chain seq x y z
N MET A 1 -33.76 20.30 15.63
CA MET A 1 -33.56 20.30 14.16
C MET A 1 -33.48 18.84 13.73
N PRO A 2 -34.39 18.32 12.88
CA PRO A 2 -34.23 16.96 12.38
C PRO A 2 -33.12 17.00 11.33
N THR A 3 -31.94 16.52 11.70
CA THR A 3 -30.85 16.26 10.75
C THR A 3 -31.33 15.09 9.89
N ASN A 4 -31.72 15.37 8.64
CA ASN A 4 -32.08 14.30 7.71
C ASN A 4 -30.85 13.39 7.53
N LEU A 5 -30.93 12.18 8.07
CA LEU A 5 -29.88 11.18 7.92
C LEU A 5 -29.73 10.82 6.44
N THR A 6 -28.50 10.87 5.96
CA THR A 6 -28.15 10.49 4.59
C THR A 6 -27.99 8.98 4.46
N ARG A 7 -27.99 8.47 3.22
CA ARG A 7 -27.71 7.03 2.95
C ARG A 7 -26.37 6.59 3.57
N THR A 8 -25.36 7.45 3.54
CA THR A 8 -24.04 7.15 4.08
C THR A 8 -24.03 7.09 5.61
N ASP A 9 -24.88 7.88 6.28
CA ASP A 9 -25.08 7.80 7.73
C ASP A 9 -25.64 6.43 8.15
N PHE A 10 -26.63 5.91 7.43
CA PHE A 10 -27.17 4.58 7.70
C PHE A 10 -26.13 3.47 7.53
N VAL A 11 -25.26 3.58 6.52
CA VAL A 11 -24.17 2.62 6.32
C VAL A 11 -23.16 2.68 7.47
N LEU A 12 -22.79 3.89 7.91
CA LEU A 12 -21.88 4.07 9.04
C LEU A 12 -22.49 3.49 10.33
N VAL A 13 -23.75 3.79 10.63
CA VAL A 13 -24.44 3.26 11.82
C VAL A 13 -24.47 1.72 11.77
N ALA A 14 -24.85 1.12 10.65
CA ALA A 14 -24.87 -0.33 10.49
C ALA A 14 -23.47 -0.95 10.65
N HIS A 15 -22.43 -0.28 10.14
CA HIS A 15 -21.04 -0.71 10.27
C HIS A 15 -20.58 -0.70 11.74
N LEU A 16 -20.89 0.36 12.48
CA LEU A 16 -20.53 0.50 13.90
C LEU A 16 -21.33 -0.46 14.80
N GLN A 17 -22.59 -0.75 14.46
CA GLN A 17 -23.35 -1.81 15.14
C GLN A 17 -22.71 -3.19 14.93
N ALA A 18 -22.27 -3.52 13.71
CA ALA A 18 -21.55 -4.77 13.44
C ALA A 18 -20.22 -4.83 14.21
N THR A 19 -19.52 -3.70 14.33
CA THR A 19 -18.29 -3.55 15.12
C THR A 19 -18.53 -3.87 16.59
N TRP A 20 -19.57 -3.28 17.20
CA TRP A 20 -19.96 -3.54 18.59
C TRP A 20 -20.23 -5.03 18.84
N GLN A 21 -21.00 -5.66 17.96
CA GLN A 21 -21.33 -7.08 18.08
C GLN A 21 -20.09 -7.97 17.93
N ARG A 22 -19.17 -7.62 17.02
CA ARG A 22 -17.91 -8.35 16.85
C ARG A 22 -17.01 -8.22 18.08
N ALA A 23 -16.90 -7.02 18.64
CA ALA A 23 -16.12 -6.75 19.84
C ALA A 23 -16.60 -7.58 21.04
N GLY A 24 -17.92 -7.68 21.24
CA GLY A 24 -18.50 -8.53 22.27
C GLY A 24 -18.15 -10.01 22.09
N LYS A 25 -18.15 -10.53 20.85
CA LYS A 25 -17.75 -11.91 20.55
C LYS A 25 -16.26 -12.19 20.78
N GLU A 26 -15.41 -11.20 20.53
CA GLU A 26 -13.95 -11.31 20.73
C GLU A 26 -13.49 -10.93 22.14
N ASN A 27 -14.43 -10.66 23.06
CA ASN A 27 -14.17 -10.25 24.45
C ASN A 27 -13.22 -9.03 24.55
N VAL A 28 -13.41 -8.05 23.67
CA VAL A 28 -12.69 -6.78 23.67
C VAL A 28 -13.65 -5.63 23.99
N ASP A 29 -13.12 -4.51 24.51
CA ASP A 29 -13.91 -3.32 24.84
C ASP A 29 -14.71 -2.82 23.61
N PRO A 30 -16.06 -2.92 23.62
CA PRO A 30 -16.89 -2.54 22.48
C PRO A 30 -16.88 -1.04 22.20
N TRP A 31 -16.72 -0.21 23.22
CA TRP A 31 -16.70 1.24 23.07
C TRP A 31 -15.42 1.69 22.35
N LEU A 32 -14.27 1.20 22.83
CA LEU A 32 -12.97 1.49 22.21
C LEU A 32 -12.89 0.92 20.77
N ALA A 33 -13.49 -0.26 20.54
CA ALA A 33 -13.60 -0.86 19.22
C ALA A 33 -14.40 0.01 18.25
N VAL A 34 -15.57 0.49 18.65
CA VAL A 34 -16.43 1.39 17.86
C VAL A 34 -15.74 2.72 17.58
N GLU A 35 -15.06 3.31 18.56
CA GLU A 35 -14.37 4.58 18.37
C GLU A 35 -13.24 4.47 17.34
N ARG A 36 -12.44 3.40 17.42
CA ARG A 36 -11.36 3.12 16.46
C ARG A 36 -11.92 2.86 15.07
N GLU A 37 -12.90 1.98 14.96
CA GLU A 37 -13.46 1.61 13.66
C GLU A 37 -14.19 2.79 13.01
N LYS A 38 -14.80 3.71 13.78
CA LYS A 38 -15.36 4.95 13.24
C LYS A 38 -14.29 5.77 12.51
N ARG A 39 -13.08 5.89 13.06
CA ARG A 39 -11.96 6.61 12.42
C ARG A 39 -11.46 5.87 11.18
N THR A 40 -11.24 4.56 11.31
CA THR A 40 -10.76 3.71 10.21
C THR A 40 -11.76 3.66 9.05
N PHE A 41 -13.04 3.43 9.31
CA PHE A 41 -14.05 3.37 8.26
C PHE A 41 -14.28 4.74 7.61
N SER A 42 -14.22 5.84 8.38
CA SER A 42 -14.23 7.18 7.80
C SER A 42 -13.06 7.42 6.84
N LEU A 43 -11.86 6.92 7.15
CA LEU A 43 -10.72 6.96 6.24
C LEU A 43 -10.97 6.10 4.99
N ILE A 44 -11.46 4.86 5.15
CA ILE A 44 -11.79 3.98 4.02
C ILE A 44 -12.77 4.65 3.06
N CYS A 45 -13.80 5.32 3.58
CA CYS A 45 -14.80 6.03 2.78
C CYS A 45 -14.21 7.18 1.94
N GLN A 46 -13.08 7.78 2.34
CA GLN A 46 -12.40 8.80 1.52
C GLN A 46 -11.79 8.22 0.23
N PHE A 47 -11.66 6.90 0.15
CA PHE A 47 -11.20 6.17 -1.04
C PHE A 47 -12.37 5.67 -1.91
N ASP A 48 -13.62 6.01 -1.58
CA ASP A 48 -14.73 5.84 -2.52
C ASP A 48 -14.51 6.79 -3.73
N PRO A 49 -14.44 6.28 -4.97
CA PRO A 49 -14.27 7.13 -6.15
C PRO A 49 -15.54 7.91 -6.54
N THR A 50 -16.60 7.82 -5.74
CA THR A 50 -17.90 8.47 -5.92
C THR A 50 -18.32 9.20 -4.65
N ASP A 51 -19.44 9.92 -4.70
CA ASP A 51 -20.05 10.57 -3.52
C ASP A 51 -20.80 9.56 -2.62
N GLY A 52 -20.10 8.49 -2.20
CA GLY A 52 -20.56 7.52 -1.23
C GLY A 52 -21.47 6.41 -1.75
N LEU A 53 -21.52 6.19 -3.08
CA LEU A 53 -22.31 5.10 -3.67
C LEU A 53 -21.79 3.72 -3.23
N TYR A 54 -20.50 3.61 -2.94
CA TYR A 54 -19.84 2.34 -2.62
C TYR A 54 -19.56 2.14 -1.13
N HIS A 55 -19.96 3.06 -0.25
CA HIS A 55 -19.81 2.89 1.20
C HIS A 55 -20.38 1.55 1.73
N ALA A 56 -21.51 1.09 1.18
CA ALA A 56 -22.11 -0.19 1.60
C ALA A 56 -21.24 -1.40 1.22
N TRP A 57 -20.61 -1.34 0.03
CA TRP A 57 -19.66 -2.35 -0.42
C TRP A 57 -18.38 -2.29 0.43
N LEU A 58 -17.82 -1.09 0.64
CA LEU A 58 -16.64 -0.86 1.49
C LEU A 58 -16.85 -1.37 2.93
N SER A 59 -18.03 -1.13 3.50
CA SER A 59 -18.41 -1.66 4.82
C SER A 59 -18.40 -3.18 4.82
N THR A 60 -18.91 -3.81 3.77
CA THR A 60 -18.96 -5.28 3.67
C THR A 60 -17.58 -5.88 3.41
N TRP A 61 -16.79 -5.26 2.54
CA TRP A 61 -15.39 -5.61 2.29
C TRP A 61 -14.56 -5.54 3.59
N ARG A 62 -14.65 -4.45 4.34
CA ARG A 62 -13.97 -4.28 5.63
C ARG A 62 -14.38 -5.37 6.63
N ARG A 63 -15.67 -5.69 6.71
CA ARG A 63 -16.19 -6.76 7.59
C ARG A 63 -15.64 -8.14 7.23
N ARG A 64 -15.51 -8.47 5.94
CA ARG A 64 -14.90 -9.72 5.48
C ARG A 64 -13.42 -9.83 5.89
N LEU A 65 -12.69 -8.71 5.94
CA LEU A 65 -11.31 -8.70 6.43
C LEU A 65 -11.21 -9.04 7.92
N TRP A 66 -12.21 -8.68 8.74
CA TRP A 66 -12.25 -9.09 10.14
C TRP A 66 -12.30 -10.61 10.29
N ASP A 67 -13.06 -11.29 9.44
CA ASP A 67 -13.19 -12.75 9.46
C ASP A 67 -11.90 -13.44 9.00
N ALA A 68 -11.22 -12.89 7.98
CA ALA A 68 -10.01 -13.48 7.43
C ALA A 68 -8.74 -13.21 8.25
N LYS A 69 -8.62 -12.01 8.84
CA LYS A 69 -7.36 -11.50 9.41
C LYS A 69 -7.49 -11.00 10.85
N GLY A 70 -8.69 -11.05 11.42
CA GLY A 70 -9.00 -10.54 12.75
C GLY A 70 -9.40 -9.07 12.74
N PHE A 71 -10.16 -8.70 13.76
CA PHE A 71 -10.77 -7.38 13.91
C PHE A 71 -9.78 -6.20 13.97
N ARG A 72 -8.54 -6.44 14.42
CA ARG A 72 -7.51 -5.40 14.60
C ARG A 72 -6.61 -5.18 13.39
N ILE A 73 -6.93 -5.78 12.24
CA ILE A 73 -6.10 -5.66 11.04
C ILE A 73 -6.03 -4.19 10.58
N GLY A 74 -4.81 -3.67 10.51
CA GLY A 74 -4.51 -2.38 9.89
C GLY A 74 -4.60 -2.51 8.37
N LEU A 75 -5.05 -1.43 7.71
CA LEU A 75 -4.97 -1.27 6.26
C LEU A 75 -3.81 -0.33 5.95
N ASP A 76 -3.02 -0.67 4.95
CA ASP A 76 -2.05 0.26 4.38
C ASP A 76 -2.65 1.07 3.22
N LEU A 77 -1.96 2.13 2.81
CA LEU A 77 -2.39 2.99 1.72
C LEU A 77 -2.44 2.25 0.36
N TYR A 78 -1.66 1.20 0.17
CA TYR A 78 -1.66 0.45 -1.09
C TYR A 78 -2.98 -0.32 -1.23
N GLN A 79 -3.41 -1.02 -0.18
CA GLN A 79 -4.68 -1.73 -0.17
C GLN A 79 -5.86 -0.79 -0.39
N LEU A 80 -5.83 0.42 0.17
CA LEU A 80 -6.88 1.42 -0.02
C LEU A 80 -6.90 1.98 -1.45
N GLU A 81 -5.74 2.23 -2.06
CA GLU A 81 -5.64 2.65 -3.46
C GLU A 81 -6.05 1.54 -4.43
N GLU A 82 -5.73 0.27 -4.14
CA GLU A 82 -6.18 -0.87 -4.95
C GLU A 82 -7.72 -0.95 -4.97
N VAL A 83 -8.35 -0.82 -3.80
CA VAL A 83 -9.81 -0.80 -3.67
C VAL A 83 -10.41 0.38 -4.44
N ARG A 84 -9.87 1.59 -4.25
CA ARG A 84 -10.30 2.79 -4.97
C ARG A 84 -10.22 2.60 -6.48
N ALA A 85 -9.10 2.10 -6.96
CA ALA A 85 -8.84 1.93 -8.38
C ALA A 85 -9.77 0.87 -9.00
N ALA A 86 -10.02 -0.25 -8.30
CA ALA A 86 -10.94 -1.29 -8.75
C ALA A 86 -12.39 -0.78 -8.81
N LEU A 87 -12.85 -0.08 -7.76
CA LEU A 87 -14.19 0.54 -7.74
C LEU A 87 -14.35 1.59 -8.83
N ALA A 88 -13.31 2.40 -9.10
CA ALA A 88 -13.35 3.42 -10.14
C ALA A 88 -13.46 2.78 -11.54
N ARG A 89 -12.70 1.69 -11.77
CA ARG A 89 -12.77 0.92 -13.01
C ARG A 89 -14.15 0.30 -13.20
N PHE A 90 -14.66 -0.36 -12.17
CA PHE A 90 -16.01 -0.92 -12.19
C PHE A 90 -17.06 0.16 -12.49
N HIS A 91 -17.01 1.29 -11.78
CA HIS A 91 -17.94 2.40 -11.99
C HIS A 91 -17.93 2.93 -13.43
N ALA A 92 -16.76 3.02 -14.05
CA ALA A 92 -16.61 3.51 -15.41
C ALA A 92 -17.21 2.57 -16.49
N ILE A 93 -17.33 1.27 -16.19
CA ILE A 93 -17.81 0.27 -17.16
C ILE A 93 -19.19 -0.30 -16.82
N LYS A 94 -19.69 -0.15 -15.59
CA LYS A 94 -20.88 -0.84 -15.08
C LYS A 94 -22.11 -0.69 -15.99
N ASP A 95 -22.29 0.47 -16.61
CA ASP A 95 -23.47 0.73 -17.45
C ASP A 95 -23.37 0.04 -18.83
N ARG A 96 -22.18 -0.47 -19.20
CA ARG A 96 -21.91 -1.27 -20.40
C ARG A 96 -21.91 -2.77 -20.14
N LEU A 97 -21.89 -3.18 -18.87
CA LEU A 97 -21.97 -4.59 -18.50
C LEU A 97 -23.39 -5.13 -18.71
N PRO A 98 -23.54 -6.46 -18.90
CA PRO A 98 -24.82 -7.15 -18.76
C PRO A 98 -25.54 -6.74 -17.46
N VAL A 99 -26.87 -6.66 -17.48
CA VAL A 99 -27.67 -6.13 -16.36
C VAL A 99 -27.41 -6.87 -15.05
N ASP A 100 -27.24 -8.19 -15.13
CA ASP A 100 -26.88 -9.09 -14.03
C ASP A 100 -25.49 -8.81 -13.45
N GLN A 101 -24.58 -8.21 -14.22
CA GLN A 101 -23.20 -7.91 -13.80
C GLN A 101 -23.01 -6.48 -13.26
N ARG A 102 -24.08 -5.66 -13.21
CA ARG A 102 -23.99 -4.24 -12.80
C ARG A 102 -24.03 -4.01 -11.29
N ASP A 103 -24.50 -5.00 -10.52
CA ASP A 103 -24.54 -4.89 -9.07
C ASP A 103 -23.13 -5.10 -8.50
N VAL A 104 -22.59 -4.10 -7.81
CA VAL A 104 -21.27 -4.20 -7.16
C VAL A 104 -21.28 -5.22 -6.00
N GLY A 105 -22.46 -5.45 -5.40
CA GLY A 105 -22.62 -6.33 -4.23
C GLY A 105 -22.25 -7.79 -4.48
N GLN A 106 -22.27 -8.23 -5.74
CA GLN A 106 -21.92 -9.60 -6.15
C GLN A 106 -20.41 -9.86 -6.17
N TYR A 107 -19.58 -8.81 -6.18
CA TYR A 107 -18.12 -8.94 -6.19
C TYR A 107 -17.61 -8.86 -4.76
N HIS A 108 -16.90 -9.91 -4.32
CA HIS A 108 -16.56 -10.06 -2.92
C HIS A 108 -15.22 -9.43 -2.54
N THR A 109 -14.32 -9.39 -3.51
CA THR A 109 -12.92 -8.97 -3.39
C THR A 109 -12.56 -7.92 -4.45
N VAL A 110 -11.37 -7.32 -4.30
CA VAL A 110 -10.78 -6.46 -5.34
C VAL A 110 -10.55 -7.26 -6.61
N ASP A 111 -10.08 -8.51 -6.50
CA ASP A 111 -9.84 -9.39 -7.65
C ASP A 111 -11.12 -9.69 -8.43
N ASP A 112 -12.26 -9.84 -7.75
CA ASP A 112 -13.56 -10.05 -8.41
C ASP A 112 -13.95 -8.83 -9.25
N LEU A 113 -13.75 -7.61 -8.72
CA LEU A 113 -14.00 -6.37 -9.47
C LEU A 113 -13.06 -6.25 -10.67
N GLU A 114 -11.80 -6.66 -10.51
CA GLU A 114 -10.81 -6.67 -11.59
C GLU A 114 -11.15 -7.64 -12.72
N ALA A 115 -11.69 -8.81 -12.38
CA ALA A 115 -12.05 -9.85 -13.35
C ALA A 115 -13.15 -9.41 -14.32
N VAL A 116 -13.99 -8.45 -13.91
CA VAL A 116 -15.11 -7.92 -14.69
C VAL A 116 -14.66 -6.91 -15.74
N VAL A 117 -13.47 -6.33 -15.57
CA VAL A 117 -12.94 -5.33 -16.51
C VAL A 117 -12.49 -6.03 -17.81
N PRO A 118 -13.04 -5.68 -18.98
CA PRO A 118 -12.70 -6.35 -20.23
C PRO A 118 -11.20 -6.37 -20.49
N THR A 119 -10.67 -7.57 -20.76
CA THR A 119 -9.24 -7.92 -20.81
C THR A 119 -8.37 -6.94 -21.60
N ARG A 120 -8.92 -6.33 -22.67
CA ARG A 120 -8.20 -5.38 -23.54
C ARG A 120 -8.01 -3.98 -22.93
N ILE A 121 -8.97 -3.51 -22.11
CA ILE A 121 -8.87 -2.25 -21.36
C ILE A 121 -7.97 -2.45 -20.13
N ALA A 122 -8.12 -3.60 -19.45
CA ALA A 122 -7.27 -3.99 -18.33
C ALA A 122 -5.79 -4.10 -18.72
N GLN A 123 -5.46 -4.74 -19.86
CA GLN A 123 -4.07 -4.93 -20.30
C GLN A 123 -3.38 -3.64 -20.75
N ASN A 124 -4.04 -2.80 -21.56
CA ASN A 124 -3.45 -1.54 -22.04
C ASN A 124 -3.28 -0.51 -20.92
N ARG A 125 -4.23 -0.45 -19.97
CA ARG A 125 -4.18 0.55 -18.89
C ARG A 125 -3.32 0.12 -17.71
N ARG A 126 -3.29 -1.19 -17.35
CA ARG A 126 -2.29 -1.72 -16.39
C ARG A 126 -0.86 -1.45 -16.86
N ARG A 127 -0.62 -1.59 -18.17
CA ARG A 127 0.66 -1.25 -18.77
C ARG A 127 0.98 0.24 -18.63
N LEU A 128 0.06 1.14 -18.97
CA LEU A 128 0.30 2.59 -18.91
C LEU A 128 0.40 3.17 -17.48
N GLU A 129 -0.42 2.71 -16.53
CA GLU A 129 -0.35 3.18 -15.12
C GLU A 129 0.86 2.58 -14.40
N SER A 130 1.17 1.29 -14.63
CA SER A 130 2.39 0.67 -14.12
C SER A 130 3.64 1.28 -14.76
N GLU A 131 3.62 1.57 -16.06
CA GLU A 131 4.71 2.27 -16.75
C GLU A 131 4.83 3.71 -16.26
N SER A 132 3.75 4.44 -15.99
CA SER A 132 3.83 5.83 -15.48
C SER A 132 4.40 5.89 -14.06
N LEU A 133 3.93 5.05 -13.13
CA LEU A 133 4.46 4.99 -11.76
C LEU A 133 5.89 4.45 -11.72
N LYS A 134 6.20 3.48 -12.59
CA LYS A 134 7.56 2.97 -12.76
C LYS A 134 8.46 4.04 -13.37
N ASN A 135 8.04 4.75 -14.41
CA ASN A 135 8.84 5.81 -15.03
C ASN A 135 9.15 6.90 -14.01
N GLN A 136 8.16 7.37 -13.25
CA GLN A 136 8.39 8.33 -12.18
C GLN A 136 9.38 7.81 -11.12
N ALA A 137 9.22 6.55 -10.70
CA ALA A 137 10.16 5.95 -9.76
C ALA A 137 11.58 5.83 -10.35
N TYR A 138 11.71 5.52 -11.63
CA TYR A 138 13.02 5.45 -12.31
C TYR A 138 13.63 6.83 -12.54
N ASP A 139 12.85 7.87 -12.81
CA ASP A 139 13.32 9.26 -12.92
C ASP A 139 13.86 9.76 -11.57
N GLU A 140 13.23 9.33 -10.47
CA GLU A 140 13.68 9.59 -9.10
C GLU A 140 14.75 8.59 -8.61
N THR A 141 15.33 7.78 -9.51
CA THR A 141 16.33 6.76 -9.18
C THR A 141 17.61 6.98 -9.96
N GLU A 142 18.74 6.85 -9.27
CA GLU A 142 20.04 6.71 -9.91
C GLU A 142 20.58 5.30 -9.67
N ILE A 143 20.83 4.55 -10.75
CA ILE A 143 21.42 3.20 -10.66
C ILE A 143 22.94 3.37 -10.50
N LEU A 144 23.46 3.02 -9.34
CA LEU A 144 24.89 3.13 -9.04
C LEU A 144 25.66 1.86 -9.42
N PHE A 145 25.00 0.71 -9.38
CA PHE A 145 25.58 -0.58 -9.72
C PHE A 145 24.50 -1.55 -10.18
N ARG A 146 24.80 -2.37 -11.19
CA ARG A 146 23.94 -3.47 -11.62
C ARG A 146 24.78 -4.58 -12.26
N ASP A 147 24.72 -5.77 -11.67
CA ASP A 147 25.35 -6.98 -12.19
C ASP A 147 24.52 -8.21 -11.81
N GLY A 148 23.87 -8.81 -12.80
CA GLY A 148 22.94 -9.92 -12.60
C GLY A 148 21.85 -9.61 -11.58
N ARG A 149 21.85 -10.35 -10.46
CA ARG A 149 20.90 -10.20 -9.34
C ARG A 149 21.35 -9.20 -8.27
N TRP A 150 22.50 -8.57 -8.44
CA TRP A 150 23.01 -7.53 -7.56
C TRP A 150 22.75 -6.17 -8.18
N MET A 151 22.09 -5.28 -7.45
CA MET A 151 21.84 -3.92 -7.89
C MET A 151 21.87 -2.97 -6.71
N VAL A 152 22.45 -1.78 -6.91
CA VAL A 152 22.44 -0.70 -5.94
C VAL A 152 21.87 0.53 -6.62
N VAL A 153 20.86 1.10 -5.99
CA VAL A 153 20.20 2.31 -6.45
C VAL A 153 20.23 3.38 -5.37
N ARG A 154 20.45 4.62 -5.78
CA ARG A 154 20.23 5.80 -4.96
C ARG A 154 18.82 6.31 -5.23
N VAL A 155 18.06 6.46 -4.16
CA VAL A 155 16.69 6.94 -4.17
C VAL A 155 16.69 8.45 -3.94
N LYS A 156 16.20 9.23 -4.91
CA LYS A 156 16.19 10.71 -4.87
C LYS A 156 14.84 11.30 -4.54
N GLY A 157 13.77 10.51 -4.60
CA GLY A 157 12.43 10.96 -4.31
C GLY A 157 11.55 9.86 -3.70
N PHE A 158 10.37 10.27 -3.24
CA PHE A 158 9.46 9.39 -2.51
C PHE A 158 8.85 8.30 -3.41
N ALA A 159 8.63 8.56 -4.69
CA ALA A 159 8.10 7.55 -5.61
C ALA A 159 9.13 6.43 -5.81
N ALA A 160 10.42 6.78 -5.96
CA ALA A 160 11.51 5.81 -5.97
C ALA A 160 11.62 5.04 -4.64
N ALA A 161 11.46 5.71 -3.49
CA ALA A 161 11.54 5.07 -2.18
C ALA A 161 10.47 3.99 -2.03
N ARG A 162 9.22 4.34 -2.37
CA ARG A 162 8.10 3.41 -2.36
C ARG A 162 8.32 2.25 -3.32
N PHE A 163 8.74 2.52 -4.55
CA PHE A 163 8.93 1.51 -5.58
C PHE A 163 10.01 0.48 -5.20
N TRP A 164 11.19 0.93 -4.80
CA TRP A 164 12.28 0.02 -4.46
C TRP A 164 12.07 -0.70 -3.13
N GLY A 165 11.41 -0.04 -2.17
CA GLY A 165 11.04 -0.60 -0.88
C GLY A 165 9.73 -1.39 -0.87
N LEU A 166 9.11 -1.70 -2.02
CA LEU A 166 7.94 -2.59 -2.07
C LEU A 166 8.24 -3.92 -1.36
N GLY A 167 7.35 -4.33 -0.46
CA GLY A 167 7.49 -5.55 0.34
C GLY A 167 8.35 -5.42 1.59
N THR A 168 8.85 -4.22 1.90
CA THR A 168 9.61 -3.96 3.14
C THR A 168 8.80 -3.13 4.13
N ARG A 169 9.23 -3.13 5.40
CA ARG A 169 8.64 -2.32 6.48
C ARG A 169 9.42 -1.02 6.73
N TRP A 170 10.23 -0.57 5.78
CA TRP A 170 11.05 0.62 5.96
C TRP A 170 10.18 1.85 6.20
N CYS A 171 10.47 2.59 7.27
CA CYS A 171 9.78 3.84 7.57
C CYS A 171 9.82 4.85 6.39
N THR A 172 10.86 4.80 5.54
CA THR A 172 11.01 5.68 4.37
C THR A 172 10.01 5.42 3.24
N THR A 173 9.26 4.32 3.27
CA THR A 173 8.25 4.00 2.25
C THR A 173 6.84 4.37 2.69
N MET A 174 6.65 4.67 3.98
CA MET A 174 5.33 4.85 4.59
C MET A 174 4.76 6.26 4.36
N ALA A 175 5.60 7.29 4.42
CA ALA A 175 5.18 8.66 4.22
C ALA A 175 6.30 9.55 3.67
N GLU A 176 5.91 10.54 2.87
CA GLU A 176 6.85 11.42 2.17
C GLU A 176 7.72 12.25 3.13
N HIS A 177 7.12 12.83 4.18
CA HIS A 177 7.87 13.56 5.20
C HIS A 177 8.88 12.66 5.92
N THR A 178 8.55 11.38 6.13
CA THR A 178 9.48 10.41 6.72
C THR A 178 10.64 10.16 5.78
N PHE A 179 10.40 9.95 4.48
CA PHE A 179 11.46 9.83 3.48
C PHE A 179 12.41 11.04 3.51
N TRP A 180 11.86 12.26 3.46
CA TRP A 180 12.67 13.48 3.44
C TRP A 180 13.51 13.65 4.71
N ASN A 181 13.07 13.19 5.88
CA ASN A 181 13.89 13.21 7.09
C ASN A 181 15.20 12.43 6.94
N TYR A 182 15.19 11.33 6.17
CA TYR A 182 16.41 10.56 5.88
C TYR A 182 17.17 11.15 4.69
N ALA A 183 16.47 11.56 3.63
CA ALA A 183 17.07 12.01 2.36
C ALA A 183 17.64 13.45 2.40
N THR A 184 17.13 14.33 3.28
CA THR A 184 17.63 15.72 3.39
C THR A 184 19.03 15.79 4.01
N GLY A 185 19.39 14.77 4.80
CA GLY A 185 20.62 14.76 5.56
C GLY A 185 21.76 13.95 4.94
N GLY A 186 21.46 13.10 3.96
CA GLY A 186 22.38 12.18 3.34
C GLY A 186 21.66 11.35 2.28
N GLU A 187 22.35 10.39 1.71
CA GLU A 187 21.82 9.57 0.64
C GLU A 187 21.04 8.37 1.20
N LEU A 188 19.99 7.98 0.48
CA LEU A 188 19.25 6.77 0.74
C LEU A 188 19.54 5.76 -0.38
N LEU A 189 20.25 4.69 -0.02
CA LEU A 189 20.64 3.64 -0.96
C LEU A 189 19.81 2.39 -0.71
N VAL A 190 19.34 1.76 -1.79
CA VAL A 190 18.69 0.45 -1.74
C VAL A 190 19.57 -0.58 -2.45
N PHE A 191 19.87 -1.66 -1.75
CA PHE A 191 20.63 -2.81 -2.22
C PHE A 191 19.66 -3.94 -2.50
N LEU A 192 19.60 -4.34 -3.76
CA LEU A 192 18.88 -5.53 -4.20
C LEU A 192 19.89 -6.64 -4.43
N THR A 193 19.67 -7.77 -3.77
CA THR A 193 20.59 -8.89 -3.77
C THR A 193 19.84 -10.21 -4.00
N PRO A 194 20.55 -11.30 -4.30
CA PRO A 194 19.96 -12.64 -4.28
C PRO A 194 19.33 -13.05 -2.94
N HIS A 195 19.68 -12.37 -1.84
CA HIS A 195 19.31 -12.73 -0.47
C HIS A 195 18.22 -11.84 0.13
N GLY A 196 17.76 -10.84 -0.62
CA GLY A 196 16.74 -9.89 -0.19
C GLY A 196 17.13 -8.44 -0.46
N LYS A 197 16.31 -7.52 0.06
CA LYS A 197 16.50 -6.08 -0.04
C LYS A 197 17.04 -5.49 1.25
N TYR A 198 17.93 -4.51 1.09
CA TYR A 198 18.51 -3.77 2.20
C TYR A 198 18.53 -2.28 1.89
N GLN A 199 18.49 -1.46 2.92
CA GLN A 199 18.55 -0.01 2.80
C GLN A 199 19.67 0.56 3.68
N LEU A 200 20.37 1.56 3.16
CA LEU A 200 21.32 2.39 3.91
C LEU A 200 20.85 3.85 3.87
N ALA A 201 20.70 4.44 5.05
CA ALA A 201 20.71 5.90 5.19
C ALA A 201 22.14 6.35 5.53
N THR A 202 22.83 7.04 4.62
CA THR A 202 24.28 7.31 4.77
C THR A 202 24.59 8.30 5.88
N ARG A 203 23.67 9.23 6.20
CA ARG A 203 23.88 10.18 7.31
C ARG A 203 23.98 9.50 8.66
N SER A 204 23.06 8.57 8.93
CA SER A 204 22.97 7.87 10.22
C SER A 204 23.74 6.55 10.21
N GLN A 205 24.32 6.17 9.06
CA GLN A 205 24.96 4.87 8.82
C GLN A 205 24.05 3.69 9.20
N MET A 206 22.74 3.87 9.09
CA MET A 206 21.74 2.86 9.46
C MET A 206 21.50 1.91 8.31
N PHE A 207 21.88 0.66 8.51
CA PHE A 207 21.57 -0.45 7.62
C PHE A 207 20.34 -1.21 8.10
N ARG A 208 19.38 -1.41 7.20
CA ARG A 208 18.09 -2.06 7.51
C ARG A 208 17.79 -3.16 6.50
N ASN A 209 17.31 -4.31 6.98
CA ASN A 209 16.77 -5.39 6.15
C ASN A 209 15.30 -5.13 5.82
N GLU A 210 14.64 -6.04 5.11
CA GLU A 210 13.22 -5.91 4.70
C GLU A 210 12.23 -5.70 5.86
N SER A 211 12.54 -6.14 7.07
CA SER A 211 11.69 -5.94 8.26
C SER A 211 11.98 -4.65 9.02
N ASP A 212 12.88 -3.82 8.50
CA ASP A 212 13.42 -2.63 9.17
C ASP A 212 14.31 -2.94 10.39
N ASP A 213 14.91 -4.13 10.41
CA ASP A 213 15.84 -4.56 11.47
C ASP A 213 17.32 -4.39 11.04
N PRO A 214 18.24 -4.16 11.98
CA PRO A 214 19.67 -4.23 11.70
C PRO A 214 20.08 -5.64 11.26
N PHE A 215 21.13 -5.75 10.44
CA PHE A 215 21.61 -7.05 9.94
C PHE A 215 23.14 -7.09 9.82
N ASP A 216 23.69 -8.30 9.72
CA ASP A 216 25.13 -8.53 9.51
C ASP A 216 25.48 -8.40 8.02
N LEU A 217 26.44 -7.53 7.68
CA LEU A 217 26.93 -7.30 6.32
C LEU A 217 27.51 -8.56 5.65
N LYS A 218 27.76 -9.64 6.39
CA LYS A 218 28.09 -10.97 5.83
C LYS A 218 27.04 -11.47 4.82
N VAL A 219 25.82 -10.95 4.82
CA VAL A 219 24.82 -11.25 3.76
C VAL A 219 25.28 -10.85 2.36
N PHE A 220 26.28 -9.96 2.24
CA PHE A 220 26.89 -9.58 0.97
C PHE A 220 28.09 -10.44 0.58
N ARG A 221 28.33 -11.56 1.28
CA ARG A 221 29.39 -12.50 0.91
C ARG A 221 29.08 -13.10 -0.46
N GLY A 222 30.01 -12.94 -1.40
CA GLY A 222 29.83 -13.37 -2.79
C GLY A 222 29.27 -12.28 -3.72
N ALA A 223 29.17 -11.03 -3.24
CA ALA A 223 28.90 -9.89 -4.10
C ALA A 223 30.11 -9.60 -5.02
N PRO A 224 29.88 -9.04 -6.22
CA PRO A 224 30.96 -8.65 -7.13
C PRO A 224 31.94 -7.65 -6.49
N PRO A 225 33.24 -7.62 -6.88
CA PRO A 225 34.22 -6.70 -6.30
C PRO A 225 33.82 -5.22 -6.36
N GLU A 226 33.19 -4.79 -7.45
CA GLU A 226 32.70 -3.41 -7.61
C GLU A 226 31.56 -3.06 -6.64
N PHE A 227 30.72 -4.04 -6.28
CA PHE A 227 29.71 -3.87 -5.23
C PHE A 227 30.38 -3.60 -3.87
N HIS A 228 31.45 -4.33 -3.55
CA HIS A 228 32.20 -4.11 -2.31
C HIS A 228 32.91 -2.76 -2.28
N LYS A 229 33.49 -2.31 -3.39
CA LYS A 229 34.08 -0.97 -3.49
C LYS A 229 33.02 0.11 -3.21
N LEU A 230 31.85 -0.02 -3.83
CA LEU A 230 30.73 0.90 -3.60
C LEU A 230 30.31 0.91 -2.12
N LEU A 231 30.15 -0.27 -1.50
CA LEU A 231 29.82 -0.38 -0.08
C LEU A 231 30.88 0.28 0.83
N GLN A 232 32.16 0.18 0.48
CA GLN A 232 33.24 0.83 1.23
C GLN A 232 33.22 2.36 1.10
N THR A 233 32.90 2.88 -0.09
CA THR A 233 32.77 4.33 -0.33
C THR A 233 31.72 4.96 0.59
N TYR A 234 30.55 4.32 0.73
CA TYR A 234 29.45 4.87 1.54
C TYR A 234 29.55 4.60 3.04
N ARG A 235 30.54 3.83 3.48
CA ARG A 235 30.84 3.57 4.90
C ARG A 235 31.95 4.47 5.48
N ARG A 236 32.61 5.30 4.67
CA ARG A 236 33.79 6.10 5.09
C ARG A 236 33.46 7.51 5.60
N HIS A 237 32.21 7.79 5.98
CA HIS A 237 31.81 9.04 6.63
C HIS A 237 31.13 8.77 7.97
#